data_AF-A0A1Y1R402-F1
#
_entry.id   AF-A0A1Y1R402-F1
#
_cell.length_a   1.000
_cell.length_b   1.000
_cell.length_c   1.000
_cell.angle_alpha   90.00
_cell.angle_beta   90.00
_cell.angle_gamma   90.00
#
_symmetry.space_group_name_H-M   'P 1'
#
loop_
_entity.id
_entity.type
_entity.pdbx_description
1 polymer ?
#
loop_
_entity_poly.entity_id
_entity_poly.type
_entity_poly.pdbx_seq_one_letter_code
_entity_poly.pdbx_strand_id
1 'polypeptide(L)'
;MNIFDEIQHRLASKTRIRALFKDVHIEDIERIISRLEGILEEKKDAVAADEAKRQAKQENIDEVRRLLAERGLSLDDLDPAEEAAPKKRRNVQKFTFQYETNSGDTVTWHGSTTGRLPKDFQTYLDRTGKKRLDCVIED
;
A
#
# COMPACT_ATOMS: atom_id res chain seq x y z
N MET A 1 -7.67 23.81 3.05
CA MET A 1 -7.56 23.47 4.48
C MET A 1 -8.28 22.14 4.66
N ASN A 2 -7.69 21.17 5.36
CA ASN A 2 -8.37 19.89 5.60
C ASN A 2 -9.60 20.17 6.47
N ILE A 3 -10.74 19.52 6.18
CA ILE A 3 -12.00 19.74 6.91
C ILE A 3 -11.79 19.48 8.41
N PHE A 4 -10.97 18.48 8.73
CA PHE A 4 -10.60 18.16 10.11
C PHE A 4 -9.88 19.32 10.82
N ASP A 5 -8.93 19.97 10.15
CA ASP A 5 -8.18 21.10 10.73
C ASP A 5 -9.08 22.30 11.00
N GLU A 6 -10.08 22.52 10.14
CA GLU A 6 -11.06 23.58 10.33
C GLU A 6 -11.97 23.29 11.54
N ILE A 7 -12.46 22.06 11.67
CA ILE A 7 -13.25 21.63 12.83
C ILE A 7 -12.42 21.76 14.11
N GLN A 8 -11.17 21.30 14.09
CA GLN A 8 -10.27 21.40 15.24
C GLN A 8 -10.06 22.87 15.63
N HIS A 9 -9.85 23.77 14.65
CA HIS A 9 -9.69 25.19 14.91
C HIS A 9 -10.93 25.82 15.56
N ARG A 10 -12.13 25.46 15.07
CA ARG A 10 -13.41 25.97 15.60
C ARG A 10 -13.71 25.44 17.00
N LEU A 11 -13.34 24.19 17.28
CA LEU A 11 -13.56 23.53 18.58
C LEU A 11 -12.35 23.62 19.54
N ALA A 12 -11.28 24.33 19.19
CA ALA A 12 -10.05 24.38 19.97
C ALA A 12 -10.18 25.07 21.34
N SER A 13 -11.16 25.96 21.53
CA SER A 13 -11.30 26.71 22.78
C SER A 13 -12.75 26.92 23.20
N LYS A 14 -12.97 26.94 24.52
CA LYS A 14 -14.30 27.14 25.13
C LYS A 14 -14.96 28.44 24.68
N THR A 15 -14.18 29.50 24.45
CA THR A 15 -14.70 30.78 23.95
C THR A 15 -15.24 30.68 22.52
N ARG A 16 -14.52 29.96 21.63
CA ARG A 16 -14.97 29.74 20.25
C ARG A 16 -16.18 28.82 20.18
N ILE A 17 -16.19 27.75 20.98
CA ILE A 17 -17.35 26.87 21.13
C ILE A 17 -18.56 27.66 21.62
N ARG A 18 -18.40 28.51 22.65
CA ARG A 18 -19.50 29.35 23.14
C ARG A 18 -20.04 30.29 22.06
N ALA A 19 -19.16 30.87 21.24
CA ALA A 19 -19.59 31.70 20.12
C ALA A 19 -20.32 30.89 19.04
N LEU A 20 -19.86 29.67 18.74
CA LEU A 20 -20.43 28.78 17.74
C LEU A 20 -21.84 28.29 18.11
N PHE A 21 -22.09 28.02 19.39
CA PHE A 21 -23.36 27.49 19.90
C PHE A 21 -24.24 28.54 20.60
N LYS A 22 -23.95 29.84 20.40
CA LYS A 22 -24.64 30.93 21.09
C LYS A 22 -26.15 30.91 20.88
N ASP A 23 -26.59 30.61 19.67
CA ASP A 23 -27.99 30.64 19.24
C ASP A 23 -28.58 29.23 19.06
N VAL A 24 -27.99 28.23 19.72
CA VAL A 24 -28.41 26.82 19.65
C VAL A 24 -29.11 26.42 20.95
N HIS A 25 -30.20 25.67 20.86
CA HIS A 25 -30.93 25.18 22.02
C HIS A 25 -30.17 24.09 22.77
N ILE A 26 -30.43 23.96 24.07
CA ILE A 26 -29.75 23.00 24.96
C ILE A 26 -29.93 21.57 24.45
N GLU A 27 -31.14 21.19 24.05
CA GLU A 27 -31.45 19.85 23.54
C GLU A 27 -30.62 19.46 22.31
N ASP A 28 -30.37 20.42 21.41
CA ASP A 28 -29.54 20.18 20.23
C ASP A 28 -28.06 19.98 20.61
N ILE A 29 -27.57 20.70 21.62
CA ILE A 29 -26.22 20.53 22.16
C ILE A 29 -26.08 19.14 22.80
N GLU A 30 -27.04 18.71 23.61
CA GLU A 30 -27.06 17.38 24.22
C GLU A 30 -27.06 16.27 23.16
N ARG A 31 -27.86 16.43 22.10
CA ARG A 31 -27.87 15.48 20.98
C ARG A 31 -26.54 15.41 20.25
N ILE A 32 -25.84 16.53 20.08
CA ILE A 32 -24.51 16.56 19.46
C ILE A 32 -23.49 15.85 20.37
N ILE A 33 -23.53 16.10 21.68
CA ILE A 33 -22.66 15.46 22.66
C ILE A 33 -22.85 13.94 22.62
N SER A 34 -24.10 13.47 22.69
CA SER A 34 -24.41 12.04 22.65
C SER A 34 -23.86 11.35 21.39
N ARG A 35 -23.95 11.99 20.22
CA ARG A 35 -23.37 11.45 18.97
C ARG A 35 -21.84 11.39 19.04
N LEU A 36 -21.20 12.43 19.58
CA LEU A 36 -19.73 12.45 19.73
C LEU A 36 -19.24 11.42 20.73
N GLU A 37 -19.98 11.20 21.82
CA GLU A 37 -19.71 10.15 22.81
C GLU A 37 -19.82 8.75 22.19
N GLY A 38 -20.85 8.50 21.37
CA GLY A 38 -20.98 7.24 20.63
C GLY A 38 -19.78 6.98 19.72
N ILE A 39 -19.37 7.98 18.92
CA ILE A 39 -18.18 7.87 18.05
C ILE A 39 -16.90 7.65 18.89
N LEU A 40 -16.79 8.31 20.04
CA LEU A 40 -15.65 8.12 20.93
C LEU A 40 -15.57 6.69 21.44
N GLU A 41 -16.70 6.09 21.83
CA GLU A 41 -16.75 4.73 22.33
C GLU A 41 -16.39 3.71 21.24
N GLU A 42 -16.94 3.86 20.02
CA GLU A 42 -16.56 3.05 18.86
C GLU A 42 -15.03 3.08 18.60
N LYS A 43 -14.40 4.25 18.78
CA LYS A 43 -12.94 4.37 18.63
C LYS A 43 -12.17 3.69 19.75
N LYS A 44 -12.64 3.76 21.00
CA LYS A 44 -11.99 3.06 22.11
C LYS A 44 -12.08 1.55 21.94
N ASP A 45 -13.25 1.04 21.55
CA ASP A 45 -13.47 -0.38 21.29
C ASP A 45 -12.56 -0.88 20.16
N ALA A 46 -12.42 -0.10 19.09
CA ALA A 46 -11.49 -0.44 18.00
C ALA A 46 -10.04 -0.50 18.47
N VAL A 47 -9.60 0.42 19.32
CA VAL A 47 -8.25 0.43 19.89
C VAL A 47 -8.04 -0.76 20.84
N ALA A 48 -8.99 -1.03 21.72
CA ALA A 48 -8.94 -2.15 22.65
C ALA A 48 -8.91 -3.50 21.91
N ALA A 49 -9.69 -3.64 20.84
CA ALA A 49 -9.66 -4.84 20.01
C ALA A 49 -8.32 -5.04 19.27
N ASP A 50 -7.69 -3.96 18.81
CA ASP A 50 -6.35 -4.05 18.21
C ASP A 50 -5.28 -4.41 19.26
N GLU A 51 -5.37 -3.82 20.44
CA GLU A 51 -4.48 -4.13 21.56
C GLU A 51 -4.62 -5.59 22.01
N ALA A 52 -5.85 -6.10 22.16
CA ALA A 52 -6.11 -7.50 22.49
C ALA A 52 -5.53 -8.46 21.43
N LYS A 53 -5.65 -8.14 20.14
CA LYS A 53 -5.02 -8.92 19.06
C LYS A 53 -3.50 -8.92 19.16
N ARG A 54 -2.89 -7.78 19.49
CA ARG A 54 -1.44 -7.68 19.69
C ARG A 54 -0.98 -8.50 20.89
N GLN A 55 -1.72 -8.43 22.01
CA GLN A 55 -1.44 -9.22 23.21
C GLN A 55 -1.57 -10.72 22.92
N ALA A 56 -2.67 -11.18 22.31
CA ALA A 56 -2.85 -12.58 21.94
C ALA A 56 -1.76 -13.08 20.99
N LYS A 57 -1.31 -12.24 20.04
CA LYS A 57 -0.18 -12.58 19.16
C LYS A 57 1.13 -12.70 19.94
N GLN A 58 1.37 -11.80 20.89
CA GLN A 58 2.57 -11.82 21.72
C GLN A 58 2.59 -13.05 22.64
N GLU A 59 1.47 -13.36 23.29
CA GLU A 59 1.31 -14.56 24.12
C GLU A 59 1.56 -15.84 23.32
N ASN A 60 1.02 -15.93 22.10
CA ASN A 60 1.27 -17.07 21.21
C ASN A 60 2.76 -17.18 20.83
N ILE A 61 3.40 -16.06 20.48
CA ILE A 61 4.84 -16.05 20.18
C ILE A 61 5.65 -16.55 21.39
N ASP A 62 5.30 -16.11 22.60
CA ASP A 62 6.03 -16.49 23.80
C ASP A 62 5.75 -17.95 24.20
N GLU A 63 4.55 -18.46 23.98
CA GLU A 63 4.21 -19.89 24.13
C GLU A 63 5.02 -20.75 23.13
N VAL A 64 5.05 -20.36 21.85
CA VAL A 64 5.84 -21.05 20.83
C VAL A 64 7.33 -21.03 21.18
N ARG A 65 7.87 -19.90 21.63
CA ARG A 65 9.27 -19.80 22.08
C ARG A 65 9.57 -20.74 23.23
N ARG A 66 8.65 -20.86 24.20
CA ARG A 66 8.81 -21.79 25.32
C ARG A 66 8.81 -23.24 24.85
N LEU A 67 7.89 -23.63 23.97
CA LEU A 67 7.83 -24.98 23.40
C LEU A 67 9.08 -25.33 22.60
N LEU A 68 9.67 -24.36 21.88
CA LEU A 68 10.93 -24.55 21.17
C LEU A 68 12.09 -24.79 22.13
N ALA A 69 12.20 -23.97 23.18
CA ALA A 69 13.21 -24.12 24.21
C ALA A 69 13.08 -25.49 24.94
N GLU A 70 11.87 -25.93 25.24
CA GLU A 70 11.61 -27.25 25.86
C GLU A 70 12.05 -28.42 24.97
N ARG A 71 11.99 -28.25 23.64
CA ARG A 71 12.47 -29.24 22.67
C ARG A 71 13.95 -29.08 22.31
N GLY A 72 14.64 -28.11 22.90
CA GLY A 72 16.04 -27.80 22.60
C GLY A 72 16.26 -27.27 21.18
N LEU A 73 15.21 -26.73 20.55
CA LEU A 73 15.25 -26.15 19.21
C LEU A 73 15.36 -24.63 19.32
N SER A 74 16.20 -24.03 18.49
CA SER A 74 16.29 -22.58 18.31
C SER A 74 15.42 -22.13 17.13
N LEU A 75 15.16 -20.82 17.03
CA LEU A 75 14.47 -20.23 15.88
C LEU A 75 15.22 -20.50 14.56
N ASP A 76 16.55 -20.64 14.62
CA ASP A 76 17.39 -20.93 13.45
C ASP A 76 17.24 -22.39 12.98
N ASP A 77 16.83 -23.31 13.86
CA ASP A 77 16.58 -24.72 13.51
C ASP A 77 15.20 -24.92 12.84
N LEU A 78 14.34 -23.90 12.89
CA LEU A 78 13.03 -23.88 12.22
C LEU A 78 13.08 -23.29 10.82
N ASP A 79 14.19 -22.63 10.44
CA ASP A 79 14.35 -22.14 9.09
C ASP A 79 14.45 -23.39 8.18
N PRO A 80 13.47 -23.65 7.31
CA PRO A 80 13.65 -24.69 6.33
C PRO A 80 14.81 -24.22 5.46
N ALA A 81 15.99 -24.78 5.70
CA ALA A 81 17.08 -24.79 4.75
C ALA A 81 16.65 -25.64 3.54
N GLU A 82 15.54 -25.27 2.90
CA GLU A 82 15.33 -25.58 1.50
C GLU A 82 16.29 -24.70 0.75
N GLU A 83 17.40 -25.33 0.34
CA GLU A 83 18.29 -24.96 -0.75
C GLU A 83 17.64 -23.96 -1.71
N ALA A 84 17.74 -22.67 -1.40
CA ALA A 84 17.33 -21.61 -2.30
C ALA A 84 18.38 -21.60 -3.42
N ALA A 85 18.18 -22.45 -4.42
CA ALA A 85 18.98 -22.48 -5.63
C ALA A 85 19.12 -21.03 -6.11
N PRO A 86 20.36 -20.55 -6.35
CA PRO A 86 20.59 -19.14 -6.61
C PRO A 86 19.75 -18.73 -7.81
N LYS A 87 18.78 -17.83 -7.59
CA LYS A 87 17.96 -17.26 -8.66
C LYS A 87 18.91 -16.62 -9.67
N LYS A 88 19.16 -17.32 -10.80
CA LYS A 88 19.93 -16.81 -11.93
C LYS A 88 19.30 -15.48 -12.33
N ARG A 89 19.99 -14.38 -12.02
CA ARG A 89 19.65 -13.05 -12.53
C ARG A 89 19.66 -13.17 -14.04
N ARG A 90 18.49 -13.13 -14.69
CA ARG A 90 18.42 -13.05 -16.15
C ARG A 90 19.17 -11.78 -16.55
N ASN A 91 20.17 -11.92 -17.39
CA ASN A 91 20.92 -10.80 -17.93
C ASN A 91 19.96 -10.05 -18.87
N VAL A 92 19.42 -8.93 -18.39
CA VAL A 92 18.44 -8.12 -19.11
C VAL A 92 19.20 -7.27 -20.12
N GLN A 93 19.39 -7.78 -21.34
CA GLN A 93 19.98 -7.00 -22.43
C GLN A 93 19.04 -5.85 -22.80
N LYS A 94 19.62 -4.66 -22.95
CA LYS A 94 18.95 -3.44 -23.40
C LYS A 94 19.26 -3.23 -24.87
N PHE A 95 18.24 -2.91 -25.64
CA PHE A 95 18.33 -2.66 -27.07
C PHE A 95 17.56 -1.39 -27.42
N THR A 96 17.93 -0.79 -28.55
CA THR A 96 17.19 0.31 -29.15
C THR A 96 16.24 -0.29 -30.20
N PHE A 97 14.94 -0.06 -30.06
CA PHE A 97 13.91 -0.57 -30.97
C PHE A 97 13.35 0.57 -31.81
N GLN A 98 13.08 0.33 -33.09
CA GLN A 98 12.43 1.29 -33.99
C GLN A 98 11.10 0.72 -34.48
N TYR A 99 10.02 1.50 -34.36
CA TYR A 99 8.68 1.10 -34.81
C TYR A 99 7.85 2.28 -35.32
N GLU A 100 6.81 1.96 -36.08
CA GLU A 100 5.90 2.96 -36.64
C GLU A 100 4.64 3.05 -35.77
N THR A 101 4.26 4.26 -35.40
CA THR A 101 3.02 4.51 -34.65
C THR A 101 1.79 4.48 -35.56
N ASN A 102 0.59 4.39 -34.98
CA ASN A 102 -0.65 4.43 -35.76
C ASN A 102 -0.85 5.74 -36.53
N SER A 103 -0.13 6.80 -36.15
CA SER A 103 -0.12 8.10 -36.84
C SER A 103 0.82 8.15 -38.05
N GLY A 104 1.60 7.08 -38.31
CA GLY A 104 2.60 7.02 -39.39
C GLY A 104 3.99 7.53 -39.01
N ASP A 105 4.17 7.98 -37.76
CA ASP A 105 5.46 8.49 -37.29
C ASP A 105 6.38 7.34 -36.85
N THR A 106 7.65 7.42 -37.26
CA THR A 106 8.70 6.47 -36.85
C THR A 106 9.28 6.89 -35.50
N VAL A 107 9.14 6.02 -34.49
CA VAL A 107 9.56 6.26 -33.11
C VAL A 107 10.64 5.26 -32.70
N THR A 108 11.64 5.77 -31.99
CA THR A 108 12.73 4.97 -31.41
C THR A 108 12.54 4.83 -29.90
N TRP A 109 12.60 3.60 -29.39
CA TRP A 109 12.43 3.29 -27.98
C TRP A 109 13.59 2.47 -27.44
N HIS A 110 14.29 2.99 -26.42
CA HIS A 110 15.32 2.25 -25.70
C HIS A 110 14.69 1.43 -24.57
N GLY A 111 14.79 0.11 -24.66
CA GLY A 111 14.08 -0.79 -23.78
C GLY A 111 14.77 -2.13 -23.61
N SER A 112 14.11 -3.05 -22.91
CA SER A 112 14.58 -4.44 -22.84
C SER A 112 13.59 -5.38 -23.52
N THR A 113 14.12 -6.51 -23.99
CA THR A 113 13.34 -7.65 -24.50
C THR A 113 12.41 -8.25 -23.44
N THR A 114 12.71 -8.06 -22.15
CA THR A 114 11.93 -8.55 -21.01
C THR A 114 11.35 -7.39 -20.20
N GLY A 115 10.03 -7.23 -20.19
CA GLY A 115 9.35 -6.17 -19.43
C GLY A 115 8.05 -5.69 -20.06
N ARG A 116 7.50 -4.60 -19.51
CA ARG A 116 6.31 -3.92 -20.02
C ARG A 116 6.66 -3.11 -21.27
N LEU A 117 5.87 -3.27 -22.33
CA LEU A 117 6.07 -2.58 -23.61
C LEU A 117 5.28 -1.27 -23.65
N PRO A 118 5.77 -0.26 -24.38
CA PRO A 118 4.95 0.87 -24.78
C PRO A 118 3.72 0.39 -25.55
N LYS A 119 2.56 1.01 -25.27
CA LYS A 119 1.28 0.64 -25.87
C LYS A 119 1.34 0.70 -27.40
N ASP A 120 2.02 1.71 -27.93
CA ASP A 120 2.15 1.92 -29.37
C ASP A 120 3.04 0.84 -30.02
N PHE A 121 4.12 0.43 -29.34
CA PHE A 121 4.97 -0.66 -29.81
C PHE A 121 4.25 -2.00 -29.78
N GLN A 122 3.48 -2.28 -28.73
CA GLN A 122 2.65 -3.48 -28.66
C GLN A 122 1.63 -3.51 -29.81
N THR A 123 0.98 -2.38 -30.09
CA THR A 123 0.03 -2.26 -31.20
C THR A 123 0.70 -2.46 -32.56
N TYR A 124 1.93 -1.96 -32.74
CA TYR A 124 2.73 -2.20 -33.94
C TYR A 124 3.10 -3.68 -34.12
N LEU A 125 3.51 -4.37 -33.06
CA LEU A 125 3.84 -5.81 -33.10
C LEU A 125 2.59 -6.64 -33.42
N ASP A 126 1.44 -6.30 -32.82
CA ASP A 126 0.17 -6.99 -33.09
C ASP A 126 -0.30 -6.76 -34.54
N ARG A 127 -0.08 -5.56 -35.10
CA ARG A 127 -0.40 -5.23 -36.50
C ARG A 127 0.50 -5.95 -37.51
N THR A 128 1.79 -6.04 -37.22
CA THR A 128 2.81 -6.50 -38.18
C THR A 128 3.19 -7.97 -38.01
N GLY A 129 2.82 -8.60 -36.88
CA GLY A 129 3.18 -9.97 -36.54
C GLY A 129 4.69 -10.18 -36.30
N LYS A 130 5.47 -9.10 -36.23
CA LYS A 130 6.92 -9.16 -36.02
C LYS A 130 7.26 -9.48 -34.57
N LYS A 131 8.41 -10.11 -34.33
CA LYS A 131 8.91 -10.33 -32.98
C LYS A 131 9.66 -9.08 -32.51
N ARG A 132 9.71 -8.87 -31.19
CA ARG A 132 10.41 -7.71 -30.58
C ARG A 132 11.83 -7.55 -31.09
N LEU A 133 12.56 -8.66 -31.24
CA LEU A 133 13.95 -8.70 -31.71
C LEU A 133 14.11 -8.23 -33.17
N ASP A 134 13.07 -8.37 -33.99
CA ASP A 134 13.11 -7.98 -35.40
C ASP A 134 13.00 -6.45 -35.58
N CYS A 135 12.65 -5.72 -34.51
CA CYS A 135 12.56 -4.26 -34.49
C CYS A 135 13.76 -3.62 -33.80
N VAL A 136 14.77 -4.40 -33.42
CA VAL A 136 16.00 -3.89 -32.83
C VAL A 136 16.83 -3.25 -33.93
N ILE A 137 17.26 -2.01 -33.68
CA ILE A 137 18.33 -1.37 -34.41
C ILE A 137 19.59 -1.44 -33.54
N GLU A 138 20.67 -1.94 -34.11
CA GLU A 138 22.01 -1.80 -33.51
C GLU A 138 22.47 -0.36 -33.78
N ASP A 139 22.91 0.34 -32.73
CA ASP A 139 23.72 1.56 -32.86
C ASP A 139 25.15 1.18 -33.28
#